data_AF-A0A535YNP2-F1
#
_entry.id   AF-A0A535YNP2-F1
#
_cell.length_a   1.000
_cell.length_b   1.000
_cell.length_c   1.000
_cell.angle_alpha   90.00
_cell.angle_beta   90.00
_cell.angle_gamma   90.00
#
_symmetry.space_group_name_H-M   'P 1'
#
loop_
_entity.id
_entity.type
_entity.pdbx_description
1 polymer ?
#
loop_
_entity_poly.entity_id
_entity_poly.type
_entity_poly.pdbx_seq_one_letter_code
_entity_poly.pdbx_strand_id
1 'polypeptide(L)'
;MYQQNYNPLGIGAVSIVAAAIPILTLLYFIALHPHRDESGRRHLGISAPRAALAGVIAAFLIALIVMRMPLLAAVSAFVAGALNGAIGIVWIIVGAMLLYTITLISGKFEIVKESITHISFDRRLQCLLIAFSFGAIIEGTSGFGTPVAIAGAMMVGLGFAPFQSAVLNLLANTAPVAWGAIGSPIVGLSCRRWPAASCRGPRSWCRSGSWPCSSRWRAAPGPRHSRSGRLRWSPAASSRWSSGPSRVSQQRTC
;
A
#
# COMPACT_ATOMS: atom_id res chain seq x y z
N MET A 1 13.91 -21.47 16.48
CA MET A 1 12.85 -20.55 16.01
C MET A 1 12.04 -20.11 17.21
N TYR A 2 11.93 -18.80 17.47
CA TYR A 2 11.00 -18.29 18.48
C TYR A 2 9.56 -18.46 17.98
N GLN A 3 8.69 -19.04 18.80
CA GLN A 3 7.27 -19.15 18.52
C GLN A 3 6.55 -17.96 19.14
N GLN A 4 5.83 -17.18 18.33
CA GLN A 4 5.19 -15.96 18.79
C GLN A 4 3.95 -16.29 19.63
N ASN A 5 4.03 -16.04 20.93
CA ASN A 5 2.85 -16.02 21.79
C ASN A 5 2.11 -14.69 21.64
N TYR A 6 0.84 -14.75 21.22
CA TYR A 6 -0.01 -13.57 21.03
C TYR A 6 -0.66 -13.06 22.33
N ASN A 7 -0.63 -13.86 23.40
CA ASN A 7 -1.13 -13.48 24.72
C ASN A 7 -0.06 -13.74 25.81
N PRO A 8 1.04 -12.97 25.83
CA PRO A 8 2.10 -13.15 26.82
C PRO A 8 1.67 -12.87 28.26
N LEU A 9 0.61 -12.07 28.47
CA LEU A 9 0.17 -11.60 29.78
C LEU A 9 -1.10 -12.30 30.29
N GLY A 10 -1.60 -13.31 29.58
CA GLY A 10 -2.81 -14.06 29.95
C GLY A 10 -4.13 -13.32 29.69
N ILE A 11 -4.13 -11.99 29.71
CA ILE A 11 -5.29 -11.13 29.38
C ILE A 11 -5.08 -10.49 28.01
N GLY A 12 -6.00 -10.77 27.07
CA GLY A 12 -5.91 -10.27 25.70
C GLY A 12 -5.86 -8.74 25.60
N ALA A 13 -6.65 -8.03 26.41
CA ALA A 13 -6.68 -6.56 26.41
C ALA A 13 -5.32 -5.95 26.82
N VAL A 14 -4.67 -6.51 27.85
CA VAL A 14 -3.37 -6.00 28.33
C VAL A 14 -2.28 -6.28 27.31
N SER A 15 -2.32 -7.43 26.66
CA SER A 15 -1.39 -7.77 25.57
C SER A 15 -1.53 -6.83 24.36
N ILE A 16 -2.75 -6.40 24.02
CA ILE A 16 -3.00 -5.41 22.96
C ILE A 16 -2.43 -4.04 23.34
N VAL A 17 -2.69 -3.58 24.56
CA VAL A 17 -2.16 -2.30 25.04
C VAL A 17 -0.64 -2.33 25.03
N ALA A 18 -0.02 -3.41 25.52
CA ALA A 18 1.42 -3.58 25.50
C ALA A 18 2.00 -3.58 24.07
N ALA A 19 1.31 -4.22 23.12
CA ALA A 19 1.70 -4.22 21.71
C ALA A 19 1.51 -2.85 21.02
N ALA A 20 0.61 -2.00 21.53
CA ALA A 20 0.38 -0.65 21.02
C ALA A 20 1.43 0.37 21.50
N ILE A 21 2.14 0.09 22.60
CA ILE A 21 3.14 1.00 23.21
C ILE A 21 4.13 1.57 22.17
N PRO A 22 4.77 0.78 21.29
CA PRO A 22 5.76 1.33 20.37
C PRO A 22 5.17 2.34 19.37
N ILE A 23 3.93 2.10 18.92
CA ILE A 23 3.20 2.99 18.00
C ILE A 23 2.81 4.27 18.73
N LEU A 24 2.28 4.17 19.95
CA LEU A 24 1.92 5.32 20.77
C LEU A 24 3.13 6.19 21.10
N THR A 25 4.27 5.57 21.44
CA THR A 25 5.53 6.28 21.68
C THR A 25 5.96 7.06 20.44
N LEU A 26 5.94 6.43 19.27
CA LEU A 26 6.29 7.09 18.01
C LEU A 26 5.36 8.29 17.71
N LEU A 27 4.04 8.08 17.80
CA LEU A 27 3.05 9.13 17.53
C LEU A 27 3.16 10.28 18.54
N TYR A 28 3.40 9.97 19.81
CA TYR A 28 3.62 10.97 20.85
C TYR A 28 4.83 11.85 20.53
N PHE A 29 5.96 11.26 20.12
CA PHE A 29 7.17 12.02 19.78
C PHE A 29 7.03 12.87 18.52
N ILE A 30 6.24 12.44 17.53
CA ILE A 30 6.03 13.20 16.30
C ILE A 30 4.99 14.31 16.49
N ALA A 31 3.88 14.04 17.18
CA ALA A 31 2.73 14.95 17.20
C ALA A 31 2.66 15.86 18.43
N LEU A 32 3.05 15.36 19.61
CA LEU A 32 2.70 16.00 20.89
C LEU A 32 3.90 16.41 21.73
N HIS A 33 5.09 15.83 21.48
CA HIS A 33 6.24 16.07 22.33
C HIS A 33 6.68 17.54 22.26
N PRO A 34 6.60 18.30 23.36
CA PRO A 34 6.96 19.71 23.34
C PRO A 34 8.47 19.88 23.27
N HIS A 35 8.98 20.40 22.16
CA HIS A 35 10.38 20.80 22.02
C HIS A 35 10.49 22.32 22.06
N ARG A 36 11.52 22.85 22.73
CA ARG A 36 11.83 24.28 22.70
C ARG A 36 12.89 24.51 21.65
N ASP A 37 12.59 25.36 20.69
CA ASP A 37 13.58 25.80 19.71
C ASP A 37 14.57 26.78 20.35
N GLU A 38 15.72 26.99 19.70
CA GLU A 38 16.79 27.89 20.17
C GLU A 38 16.31 29.34 20.35
N SER A 39 15.23 29.71 19.66
CA SER A 39 14.52 31.00 19.78
C SER A 39 13.47 31.05 20.91
N GLY A 40 13.44 30.06 21.82
CA GLY A 40 12.54 30.03 22.98
C GLY A 40 11.07 29.72 22.67
N ARG A 41 10.70 29.51 21.40
CA ARG A 41 9.33 29.14 21.01
C ARG A 41 9.10 27.65 21.24
N ARG A 42 7.94 27.32 21.82
CA ARG A 42 7.49 25.93 21.97
C ARG A 42 6.92 25.45 20.65
N HIS A 43 7.55 24.43 20.09
CA HIS A 43 7.02 23.68 18.95
C HIS A 43 6.60 22.28 19.43
N LEU A 44 5.51 21.78 18.88
CA LEU A 44 5.03 20.42 19.15
C LEU A 44 5.64 19.50 18.09
N GLY A 45 6.31 18.43 18.53
CA GLY A 45 6.96 17.43 17.69
C GLY A 45 8.49 17.51 17.67
N ILE A 46 9.14 16.35 17.66
CA ILE A 46 10.59 16.20 17.41
C ILE A 46 10.82 15.80 15.94
N SER A 47 12.03 16.01 15.43
CA SER A 47 12.48 15.45 14.16
C SER A 47 12.18 13.95 14.02
N ALA A 48 11.65 13.56 12.86
CA ALA A 48 11.22 12.20 12.56
C ALA A 48 12.29 11.11 12.86
N PRO A 49 13.60 11.30 12.59
CA PRO A 49 14.61 10.29 12.91
C PRO A 49 14.74 10.02 14.42
N ARG A 50 14.64 11.07 15.25
CA ARG A 50 14.74 10.92 16.72
C ARG A 50 13.51 10.22 17.27
N ALA A 51 12.32 10.55 16.76
CA ALA A 51 11.09 9.87 17.13
C ALA A 51 11.10 8.38 16.71
N ALA A 52 11.61 8.08 15.52
CA ALA A 52 11.78 6.71 15.04
C ALA A 52 12.73 5.91 15.94
N LEU A 53 13.85 6.49 16.37
CA LEU A 53 14.79 5.85 17.29
C LEU A 53 14.12 5.51 18.63
N ALA A 54 13.37 6.46 19.21
CA ALA A 54 12.62 6.23 20.44
C ALA A 54 11.58 5.10 20.30
N GLY A 55 10.88 5.06 19.16
CA GLY A 55 9.92 4.00 18.84
C GLY A 55 10.59 2.62 18.70
N VAL A 56 11.76 2.55 18.06
CA VAL A 56 12.55 1.31 17.94
C VAL A 56 13.00 0.81 19.31
N ILE A 57 13.51 1.70 20.17
CA ILE A 57 13.92 1.34 21.54
C ILE A 57 12.72 0.79 22.31
N ALA A 58 11.56 1.46 22.25
CA ALA A 58 10.34 0.99 22.89
C ALA A 58 9.90 -0.39 22.36
N ALA A 59 9.95 -0.61 21.04
CA ALA A 59 9.64 -1.90 20.44
C ALA A 59 10.57 -3.01 20.92
N PHE A 60 11.87 -2.71 21.01
CA PHE A 60 12.89 -3.65 21.44
C PHE A 60 12.71 -4.05 22.92
N LEU A 61 12.43 -3.08 23.79
CA LEU A 61 12.16 -3.33 25.21
C LEU A 61 10.91 -4.19 25.41
N ILE A 62 9.83 -3.92 24.68
CA ILE A 62 8.62 -4.75 24.74
C ILE A 62 8.88 -6.17 24.24
N ALA A 63 9.67 -6.34 23.19
CA ALA A 63 10.03 -7.66 22.67
C ALA A 63 10.82 -8.50 23.70
N LEU A 64 11.73 -7.88 24.46
CA LEU A 64 12.52 -8.58 25.47
C LEU A 64 11.72 -8.85 26.75
N ILE A 65 11.03 -7.85 27.28
CA ILE A 65 10.42 -7.91 28.62
C ILE A 65 9.04 -8.58 28.57
N VAL A 66 8.18 -8.14 27.65
CA VAL A 66 6.78 -8.61 27.59
C VAL A 66 6.69 -9.89 26.79
N MET A 67 7.28 -9.91 25.59
CA MET A 67 7.24 -11.10 24.73
C MET A 67 8.26 -12.17 25.14
N ARG A 68 9.20 -11.87 26.06
CA ARG A 68 10.23 -12.80 26.54
C ARG A 68 11.03 -13.44 25.40
N MET A 69 11.29 -12.67 24.34
CA MET A 69 12.12 -13.15 23.23
C MET A 69 13.59 -13.25 23.65
N PRO A 70 14.32 -14.30 23.24
CA PRO A 70 15.76 -14.37 23.46
C PRO A 70 16.46 -13.25 22.68
N LEU A 71 17.48 -12.63 23.28
CA LEU A 71 18.15 -11.45 22.74
C LEU A 71 18.62 -11.63 21.29
N LEU A 72 19.20 -12.79 20.97
CA LEU A 72 19.68 -13.10 19.62
C LEU A 72 18.53 -13.11 18.58
N ALA A 73 17.34 -13.58 18.96
CA ALA A 73 16.16 -13.56 18.10
C ALA A 73 15.62 -12.14 17.93
N ALA A 74 15.64 -11.32 18.99
CA ALA A 74 15.21 -9.92 18.93
C ALA A 74 16.13 -9.09 18.01
N VAL A 75 17.45 -9.23 18.14
CA VAL A 75 18.42 -8.53 17.29
C VAL A 75 18.31 -8.97 15.83
N SER A 76 18.23 -10.28 15.56
CA SER A 76 18.07 -10.78 14.19
C SER A 76 16.76 -10.33 13.54
N ALA A 77 15.65 -10.27 14.29
CA ALA A 77 14.39 -9.71 13.81
C ALA A 77 14.49 -8.20 13.50
N PHE A 78 15.18 -7.44 14.35
CA PHE A 78 15.45 -6.02 14.12
C PHE A 78 16.26 -5.80 12.84
N VAL A 79 17.38 -6.50 12.68
CA VAL A 79 18.24 -6.39 11.50
C VAL A 79 17.51 -6.81 10.22
N ALA A 80 16.77 -7.92 10.27
CA ALA A 80 15.99 -8.38 9.13
C ALA A 80 14.91 -7.35 8.73
N GLY A 81 14.21 -6.75 9.69
CA GLY A 81 13.23 -5.69 9.44
C GLY A 81 13.86 -4.43 8.86
N ALA A 82 14.97 -3.98 9.45
CA ALA A 82 15.69 -2.79 9.02
C ALA A 82 16.23 -2.94 7.59
N LEU A 83 16.87 -4.06 7.26
CA LEU A 83 17.39 -4.33 5.92
C LEU A 83 16.27 -4.46 4.90
N ASN A 84 15.21 -5.21 5.22
CA ASN A 84 14.09 -5.38 4.30
C ASN A 84 13.40 -4.06 3.94
N GLY A 85 13.23 -3.17 4.93
CA GLY A 85 12.70 -1.82 4.71
C GLY A 85 13.67 -0.94 3.92
N ALA A 86 14.93 -0.87 4.34
CA ALA A 86 15.93 0.00 3.73
C ALA A 86 16.21 -0.38 2.26
N ILE A 87 16.40 -1.66 1.96
CA ILE A 87 16.68 -2.15 0.61
C ILE A 87 15.52 -1.82 -0.32
N GLY A 88 14.27 -2.08 0.11
CA GLY A 88 13.08 -1.78 -0.69
C GLY A 88 12.95 -0.30 -1.02
N ILE A 89 13.12 0.58 -0.02
CA ILE A 89 13.03 2.03 -0.21
C ILE A 89 14.14 2.54 -1.12
N VAL A 90 15.39 2.12 -0.88
CA VAL A 90 16.54 2.53 -1.70
C VAL A 90 16.35 2.11 -3.16
N TRP A 91 15.89 0.89 -3.41
CA TRP A 91 15.66 0.39 -4.77
C TRP A 91 14.61 1.21 -5.53
N ILE A 92 13.52 1.59 -4.85
CA ILE A 92 12.46 2.45 -5.43
C ILE A 92 13.01 3.84 -5.74
N ILE A 93 13.74 4.46 -4.82
CA ILE A 93 14.27 5.81 -5.01
C ILE A 93 15.27 5.85 -6.17
N VAL A 94 16.16 4.85 -6.27
CA VAL A 94 17.12 4.76 -7.38
C VAL A 94 16.39 4.68 -8.72
N GLY A 95 15.40 3.79 -8.84
CA GLY A 95 14.60 3.66 -10.06
C GLY A 95 13.83 4.94 -10.39
N ALA A 96 13.21 5.58 -9.40
CA ALA A 96 12.47 6.82 -9.56
C ALA A 96 13.37 7.98 -9.99
N MET A 97 14.55 8.14 -9.38
CA MET A 97 15.51 9.19 -9.76
C MET A 97 16.08 8.98 -11.15
N LEU A 98 16.34 7.72 -11.55
CA LEU A 98 16.77 7.39 -12.91
C LEU A 98 15.68 7.79 -13.93
N LEU A 99 14.45 7.37 -13.70
CA LEU A 99 13.32 7.71 -14.57
C LEU A 99 13.05 9.22 -14.60
N TYR A 100 13.15 9.89 -13.46
CA TYR A 100 13.03 11.34 -13.37
C TYR A 100 14.09 12.03 -14.22
N THR A 101 15.35 11.61 -14.12
CA THR A 101 16.47 12.17 -14.89
C THR A 101 16.26 11.96 -16.39
N ILE A 102 15.83 10.77 -16.82
CA ILE A 102 15.50 10.48 -18.23
C ILE A 102 14.35 11.38 -18.70
N THR A 103 13.31 11.54 -17.86
CA THR A 103 12.13 12.35 -18.20
C THR A 103 12.49 13.83 -18.33
N LEU A 104 13.34 14.35 -17.44
CA LEU A 104 13.87 15.71 -17.51
C LEU A 104 14.67 15.95 -18.79
N ILE A 105 15.61 15.07 -19.13
CA ILE A 105 16.44 15.22 -20.34
C ILE A 105 15.58 15.13 -21.61
N SER A 106 14.55 14.28 -21.60
CA SER A 106 13.64 14.11 -22.75
C SER A 106 12.68 15.30 -22.98
N GLY A 107 12.58 16.26 -22.05
CA GLY A 107 11.65 17.38 -22.11
C GLY A 107 10.16 16.99 -22.03
N LYS A 108 9.84 15.70 -21.91
CA LYS A 108 8.45 15.19 -21.90
C LYS A 108 7.70 15.47 -20.60
N PHE A 109 8.39 15.94 -19.56
CA PHE A 109 7.76 16.30 -18.29
C PHE A 109 6.69 17.39 -18.46
N GLU A 110 6.97 18.40 -19.29
CA GLU A 110 6.02 19.50 -19.51
C GLU A 110 4.77 19.02 -20.27
N ILE A 111 4.94 18.07 -21.21
CA ILE A 111 3.84 17.44 -21.95
C ILE A 111 2.90 16.68 -21.01
N VAL A 112 3.45 15.98 -20.01
CA VAL A 112 2.64 15.25 -19.01
C VAL A 112 1.83 16.23 -18.16
N LYS A 113 2.45 17.35 -17.75
CA LYS A 113 1.78 18.41 -17.00
C LYS A 113 0.65 19.05 -17.82
N GLU A 114 0.92 19.36 -19.08
CA GLU A 114 -0.01 19.97 -20.02
C GLU A 114 -1.21 19.05 -20.34
N SER A 115 -0.94 17.74 -20.49
CA SER A 115 -1.99 16.74 -20.69
C SER A 115 -2.98 16.70 -19.53
N ILE A 116 -2.51 16.88 -18.30
CA ILE A 116 -3.37 16.85 -17.10
C ILE A 116 -4.12 18.19 -16.93
N THR A 117 -3.54 19.33 -17.34
CA THR A 117 -4.24 20.62 -17.33
C THR A 117 -5.37 20.69 -18.34
N HIS A 118 -5.23 20.02 -19.49
CA HIS A 118 -6.25 20.07 -20.55
C HIS A 118 -7.45 19.15 -20.32
N ILE A 119 -7.42 18.25 -19.33
CA ILE A 119 -8.55 17.35 -19.03
C ILE A 119 -9.74 18.12 -18.46
N SER A 120 -9.50 19.15 -17.63
CA SER A 120 -10.58 19.95 -17.05
C SER A 120 -10.13 21.37 -16.76
N PHE A 121 -10.91 22.34 -17.23
CA PHE A 121 -10.70 23.76 -16.97
C PHE A 121 -11.25 24.22 -15.61
N ASP A 122 -12.03 23.38 -14.91
CA ASP A 122 -12.50 23.68 -13.56
C ASP A 122 -11.45 23.26 -12.53
N ARG A 123 -11.01 24.24 -11.76
CA ARG A 123 -9.99 24.10 -10.72
C ARG A 123 -10.38 23.10 -9.61
N ARG A 124 -11.66 22.89 -9.37
CA ARG A 124 -12.18 21.91 -8.39
C ARG A 124 -12.06 20.48 -8.88
N LEU A 125 -12.51 20.23 -10.11
CA LEU A 125 -12.40 18.93 -10.77
C LEU A 125 -10.94 18.55 -10.99
N GLN A 126 -10.11 19.52 -11.37
CA GLN A 126 -8.68 19.34 -11.52
C GLN A 126 -8.00 18.94 -10.21
N CYS A 127 -8.35 19.60 -9.10
CA CYS A 127 -7.86 19.22 -7.78
C CYS A 127 -8.27 17.78 -7.43
N LEU A 128 -9.53 17.39 -7.66
CA LEU A 128 -10.00 16.03 -7.38
C LEU A 128 -9.23 15.00 -8.23
N LEU A 129 -9.04 15.28 -9.51
CA LEU A 129 -8.39 14.37 -10.45
C LEU A 129 -6.91 14.15 -10.10
N ILE A 130 -6.21 15.20 -9.65
CA ILE A 130 -4.80 15.11 -9.25
C ILE A 130 -4.66 14.54 -7.84
N ALA A 131 -5.31 15.15 -6.85
CA ALA A 131 -5.13 14.82 -5.45
C ALA A 131 -5.68 13.43 -5.09
N PHE A 132 -6.82 13.06 -5.67
CA PHE A 132 -7.49 11.79 -5.38
C PHE A 132 -7.17 10.73 -6.43
N SER A 133 -7.55 10.92 -7.70
CA SER A 133 -7.46 9.86 -8.71
C SER A 133 -6.01 9.52 -9.09
N PHE A 134 -5.22 10.52 -9.48
CA PHE A 134 -3.81 10.32 -9.81
C PHE A 134 -3.00 9.91 -8.57
N GLY A 135 -3.23 10.57 -7.43
CA GLY A 135 -2.65 10.19 -6.15
C GLY A 135 -2.89 8.73 -5.78
N ALA A 136 -4.12 8.21 -5.95
CA ALA A 136 -4.46 6.83 -5.65
C ALA A 136 -3.74 5.81 -6.57
N ILE A 137 -3.55 6.14 -7.85
CA ILE A 137 -2.79 5.28 -8.79
C ILE A 137 -1.32 5.20 -8.36
N ILE A 138 -0.73 6.33 -7.99
CA ILE A 138 0.65 6.38 -7.52
C ILE A 138 0.79 5.69 -6.15
N GLU A 139 -0.16 5.86 -5.22
CA GLU A 139 -0.18 5.13 -3.93
C GLU A 139 -0.22 3.61 -4.18
N GLY A 140 -1.08 3.15 -5.08
CA GLY A 140 -1.20 1.73 -5.42
C GLY A 140 0.08 1.13 -5.99
N THR A 141 0.87 1.90 -6.75
CA THR A 141 2.08 1.41 -7.42
C THR A 141 3.36 1.60 -6.61
N SER A 142 3.52 2.71 -5.89
CA SER A 142 4.74 3.01 -5.12
C SER A 142 4.60 2.75 -3.63
N GLY A 143 3.42 3.03 -3.05
CA GLY A 143 3.22 3.11 -1.60
C GLY A 143 4.06 4.19 -0.91
N PHE A 144 4.06 4.13 0.43
CA PHE A 144 4.96 4.86 1.33
C PHE A 144 4.88 6.40 1.29
N GLY A 145 3.74 6.98 0.91
CA GLY A 145 3.51 8.44 0.98
C GLY A 145 4.13 9.27 -0.16
N THR A 146 4.83 8.61 -1.09
CA THR A 146 5.28 9.17 -2.38
C THR A 146 4.20 9.96 -3.16
N PRO A 147 2.94 9.49 -3.29
CA PRO A 147 1.92 10.22 -4.05
C PRO A 147 1.63 11.62 -3.52
N VAL A 148 1.62 11.81 -2.20
CA VAL A 148 1.34 13.13 -1.59
C VAL A 148 2.41 14.15 -2.02
N ALA A 149 3.67 13.71 -2.14
CA ALA A 149 4.77 14.56 -2.60
C ALA A 149 4.65 14.90 -4.10
N ILE A 150 4.40 13.90 -4.95
CA ILE A 150 4.31 14.10 -6.41
C ILE A 150 3.07 14.92 -6.79
N ALA A 151 1.89 14.52 -6.32
CA ALA A 151 0.66 15.26 -6.55
C ALA A 151 0.73 16.68 -5.95
N GLY A 152 1.46 16.86 -4.84
CA GLY A 152 1.65 18.14 -4.17
C GLY A 152 2.47 19.09 -5.01
N ALA A 153 3.65 18.64 -5.44
CA ALA A 153 4.52 19.39 -6.33
C ALA A 153 3.79 19.75 -7.63
N MET A 154 2.99 18.83 -8.16
CA MET A 154 2.20 19.07 -9.37
C MET A 154 1.14 20.15 -9.17
N MET A 155 0.32 20.09 -8.11
CA MET A 155 -0.68 21.13 -7.85
C MET A 155 -0.05 22.50 -7.57
N VAL A 156 1.10 22.54 -6.89
CA VAL A 156 1.88 23.78 -6.72
C VAL A 156 2.36 24.31 -8.08
N GLY A 157 2.83 23.43 -8.96
CA GLY A 157 3.21 23.78 -10.34
C GLY A 157 2.06 24.28 -11.22
N LEU A 158 0.81 24.10 -10.78
CA LEU A 158 -0.42 24.60 -11.40
C LEU A 158 -0.95 25.88 -10.72
N GLY A 159 -0.19 26.45 -9.79
CA GLY A 159 -0.50 27.71 -9.12
C GLY A 159 -1.45 27.59 -7.92
N PHE A 160 -1.68 26.38 -7.38
CA PHE A 160 -2.37 26.24 -6.09
C PHE A 160 -1.45 26.62 -4.93
N ALA A 161 -2.03 27.15 -3.84
CA ALA A 161 -1.25 27.55 -2.66
C ALA A 161 -0.57 26.32 -2.02
N PRO A 162 0.75 26.35 -1.75
CA PRO A 162 1.51 25.18 -1.28
C PRO A 162 0.91 24.50 -0.04
N PHE A 163 0.45 25.29 0.93
CA PHE A 163 -0.16 24.78 2.14
C PHE A 163 -1.50 24.08 1.87
N GLN A 164 -2.36 24.70 1.05
CA GLN A 164 -3.66 24.12 0.69
C GLN A 164 -3.47 22.82 -0.11
N SER A 165 -2.52 22.82 -1.04
CA SER A 165 -2.17 21.63 -1.84
C SER A 165 -1.72 20.46 -0.97
N ALA A 166 -0.86 20.73 0.02
CA ALA A 166 -0.39 19.71 0.95
C ALA A 166 -1.55 19.11 1.78
N VAL A 167 -2.43 19.97 2.31
CA VAL A 167 -3.58 19.53 3.11
C VAL A 167 -4.57 18.72 2.26
N LEU A 168 -4.91 19.20 1.06
CA LEU A 168 -5.84 18.53 0.16
C LEU A 168 -5.32 17.15 -0.25
N ASN A 169 -4.03 17.01 -0.56
CA ASN A 169 -3.43 15.72 -0.88
C ASN A 169 -3.36 14.78 0.32
N LEU A 170 -3.02 15.30 1.51
CA LEU A 170 -3.02 14.49 2.73
C LEU A 170 -4.41 13.93 3.04
N LEU A 171 -5.45 14.74 2.88
CA LEU A 171 -6.84 14.31 3.05
C LEU A 171 -7.26 13.31 1.97
N ALA A 172 -6.96 13.59 0.71
CA ALA A 172 -7.34 12.72 -0.41
C ALA A 172 -6.64 11.35 -0.35
N ASN A 173 -5.41 11.27 0.18
CA ASN A 173 -4.67 10.02 0.27
C ASN A 173 -5.16 9.08 1.39
N THR A 174 -6.10 9.50 2.25
CA THR A 174 -6.59 8.67 3.37
C THR A 174 -7.34 7.41 2.92
N ALA A 175 -8.12 7.48 1.84
CA ALA A 175 -8.84 6.33 1.30
C ALA A 175 -7.94 5.33 0.54
N PRO A 176 -7.06 5.75 -0.39
CA PRO A 176 -6.24 4.82 -1.16
C PRO A 176 -5.10 4.16 -0.37
N VAL A 177 -4.65 4.72 0.76
CA VAL A 177 -3.50 4.17 1.52
C VAL A 177 -3.70 2.73 1.98
N ALA A 178 -4.94 2.28 2.20
CA ALA A 178 -5.25 0.89 2.54
C ALA A 178 -4.85 -0.10 1.42
N TRP A 179 -4.80 0.40 0.18
CA TRP A 179 -4.46 -0.34 -1.03
C TRP A 179 -3.08 0.03 -1.59
N GLY A 180 -2.32 0.87 -0.88
CA GLY A 180 -0.96 1.24 -1.29
C GLY A 180 -0.05 0.03 -1.44
N ALA A 181 0.90 0.10 -2.37
CA ALA A 181 1.73 -1.04 -2.83
C ALA A 181 0.96 -2.38 -2.75
N ILE A 182 -0.20 -2.35 -3.43
CA ILE A 182 -1.29 -3.31 -3.56
C ILE A 182 -1.45 -4.27 -2.38
N GLY A 183 -1.82 -3.72 -1.24
CA GLY A 183 -2.36 -4.50 -0.12
C GLY A 183 -1.30 -5.18 0.74
N SER A 184 -0.04 -4.77 0.66
CA SER A 184 1.02 -5.21 1.58
C SER A 184 0.59 -5.24 3.07
N PRO A 185 -0.17 -4.24 3.59
CA PRO A 185 -0.70 -4.31 4.96
C PRO A 185 -1.72 -5.45 5.16
N ILE A 186 -2.60 -5.66 4.19
CA ILE A 186 -3.65 -6.70 4.21
C ILE A 186 -3.02 -8.09 4.11
N VAL A 187 -2.03 -8.26 3.23
CA VAL A 187 -1.25 -9.50 3.07
C VAL A 187 -0.45 -9.80 4.34
N GLY A 188 0.18 -8.79 4.93
CA GLY A 188 0.90 -8.94 6.20
C GLY A 188 0.00 -9.38 7.35
N LEU A 189 -1.20 -8.79 7.47
CA LEU A 189 -2.19 -9.16 8.50
C LEU A 189 -2.75 -10.56 8.29
N SER A 190 -3.10 -10.92 7.06
CA SER A 190 -3.67 -12.23 6.74
C SER A 190 -2.69 -13.38 7.01
N CYS A 191 -1.40 -13.18 6.70
CA CYS A 191 -0.37 -14.19 6.92
C CYS A 191 -0.07 -14.45 8.42
N ARG A 192 -0.30 -13.46 9.30
CA ARG A 192 -0.01 -13.59 10.75
C ARG A 192 -1.12 -14.20 11.59
N ARG A 193 -2.36 -14.22 11.11
CA ARG A 193 -3.52 -14.76 11.86
C ARG A 193 -3.76 -16.26 11.61
N TRP A 194 -3.13 -16.84 10.59
CA TRP A 194 -3.30 -18.23 10.22
C TRP A 194 -2.04 -19.07 10.50
N PRO A 195 -2.17 -20.35 10.92
CA PRO A 195 -1.02 -21.22 11.13
C PRO A 195 -0.18 -21.31 9.85
N ALA A 196 1.15 -21.18 9.96
CA ALA A 196 2.11 -21.15 8.86
C ALA A 196 2.03 -22.35 7.87
N ALA A 197 1.30 -23.42 8.21
CA ALA A 197 0.98 -24.53 7.32
C ALA A 197 -0.08 -24.19 6.24
N SER A 198 -0.97 -23.24 6.52
CA SER A 198 -2.07 -22.83 5.63
C SER A 198 -1.71 -21.67 4.70
N CYS A 199 -0.61 -20.94 4.98
CA CYS A 199 -0.06 -19.91 4.08
C CYS A 199 0.90 -20.46 3.03
N ARG A 200 1.19 -21.77 3.04
CA ARG A 200 1.91 -22.42 1.93
C ARG A 200 0.87 -22.91 0.92
N GLY A 201 0.87 -22.33 -0.27
CA GLY A 201 0.22 -22.94 -1.42
C GLY A 201 0.69 -24.40 -1.62
N PRO A 202 -0.05 -25.22 -2.38
CA PRO A 202 0.26 -26.63 -2.54
C PRO A 202 1.71 -26.82 -3.01
N ARG A 203 2.52 -27.51 -2.20
CA ARG A 203 3.97 -27.71 -2.41
C ARG A 203 4.35 -28.51 -3.68
N SER A 204 3.38 -28.88 -4.53
CA SER A 204 3.62 -29.73 -5.70
C SER A 204 4.06 -29.00 -6.97
N TRP A 205 3.98 -27.66 -7.03
CA TRP A 205 4.26 -26.91 -8.27
C TRP A 205 5.65 -26.24 -8.34
N CYS A 206 6.50 -26.45 -7.33
CA CYS A 206 7.89 -25.94 -7.32
C CYS A 206 8.93 -26.94 -7.87
N ARG A 207 8.51 -28.12 -8.34
CA ARG A 207 9.42 -29.19 -8.81
C ARG A 207 9.62 -29.26 -10.33
N SER A 208 8.93 -28.45 -11.14
CA SER A 208 9.19 -28.35 -12.58
C SER A 208 9.67 -26.93 -12.89
N GLY A 209 10.99 -26.74 -12.95
CA GLY A 209 11.65 -25.44 -13.01
C GLY A 209 11.45 -24.64 -14.31
N SER A 210 10.25 -24.09 -14.52
CA SER A 210 9.99 -23.12 -15.59
C SER A 210 9.11 -21.97 -15.08
N TRP A 211 9.76 -20.81 -14.88
CA TRP A 211 9.19 -19.47 -14.66
C TRP A 211 8.77 -19.01 -13.24
N PRO A 212 8.99 -17.71 -12.89
CA PRO A 212 8.69 -17.14 -11.58
C PRO A 212 7.19 -16.85 -11.46
N CYS A 213 6.60 -17.36 -10.38
CA CYS A 213 5.17 -17.44 -10.13
C CYS A 213 4.52 -16.03 -9.98
N SER A 214 4.02 -15.47 -11.09
CA SER A 214 3.18 -14.26 -11.10
C SER A 214 1.69 -14.61 -11.10
N SER A 215 0.96 -13.91 -10.23
CA SER A 215 -0.46 -13.52 -10.34
C SER A 215 -1.45 -14.52 -10.98
N ARG A 216 -2.23 -15.22 -10.13
CA ARG A 216 -3.66 -15.45 -10.44
C ARG A 216 -4.48 -15.66 -9.17
N TRP A 217 -5.08 -14.58 -8.69
CA TRP A 217 -6.14 -14.60 -7.69
C TRP A 217 -7.29 -15.48 -8.19
N ARG A 218 -7.59 -16.55 -7.45
CA ARG A 218 -8.88 -17.25 -7.52
C ARG A 218 -9.51 -17.21 -6.13
N ALA A 219 -10.67 -16.59 -6.05
CA ALA A 219 -11.53 -16.63 -4.87
C ALA A 219 -11.78 -18.10 -4.47
N ALA A 220 -11.65 -18.39 -3.17
CA ALA A 220 -11.98 -19.70 -2.62
C ALA A 220 -13.49 -19.94 -2.73
N PRO A 221 -13.95 -21.16 -3.10
CA PRO A 221 -15.37 -21.50 -3.03
C PRO A 221 -15.78 -21.66 -1.56
N GLY A 222 -16.94 -21.08 -1.22
CA GLY A 222 -17.56 -21.15 0.10
C GLY A 222 -17.89 -22.58 0.58
N PRO A 223 -18.32 -22.74 1.85
CA PRO A 223 -18.40 -24.03 2.51
C PRO A 223 -19.44 -24.94 1.85
N ARG A 224 -19.02 -26.17 1.56
CA ARG A 224 -19.87 -27.24 1.01
C ARG A 224 -20.82 -27.75 2.09
N HIS A 225 -22.13 -27.53 1.91
CA HIS A 225 -23.14 -28.38 2.51
C HIS A 225 -23.20 -29.71 1.75
N SER A 226 -23.06 -30.83 2.47
CA SER A 226 -23.36 -32.16 1.94
C SER A 226 -24.85 -32.45 2.10
N ARG A 227 -25.51 -32.87 1.02
CA ARG A 227 -26.41 -34.03 0.96
C ARG A 227 -27.02 -34.20 -0.44
N SER A 228 -26.64 -35.31 -1.06
CA SER A 228 -27.42 -36.20 -1.96
C SER A 228 -28.70 -35.66 -2.61
N GLY A 229 -28.73 -35.64 -3.94
CA GLY A 229 -29.94 -35.48 -4.73
C GLY A 229 -29.68 -35.49 -6.23
N ARG A 230 -29.84 -36.66 -6.83
CA ARG A 230 -29.74 -37.02 -8.25
C ARG A 230 -30.57 -36.07 -9.17
N LEU A 231 -30.07 -35.81 -10.40
CA LEU A 231 -30.77 -35.56 -11.69
C LEU A 231 -29.79 -34.81 -12.64
N ARG A 232 -28.90 -35.51 -13.36
CA ARG A 232 -29.01 -35.93 -14.78
C ARG A 232 -29.41 -34.78 -15.72
N TRP A 233 -28.52 -34.38 -16.64
CA TRP A 233 -28.76 -34.23 -18.09
C TRP A 233 -27.41 -34.22 -18.83
N SER A 234 -27.33 -35.05 -19.88
CA SER A 234 -26.17 -35.34 -20.72
C SER A 234 -25.90 -34.25 -21.78
N PRO A 235 -24.72 -34.24 -22.42
CA PRO A 235 -24.34 -33.28 -23.47
C PRO A 235 -24.65 -33.82 -24.88
N ALA A 236 -25.10 -32.97 -25.82
CA ALA A 236 -24.90 -33.16 -27.28
C ALA A 236 -25.49 -32.01 -28.14
N ALA A 237 -24.77 -31.72 -29.24
CA ALA A 237 -25.22 -31.27 -30.57
C ALA A 237 -25.85 -29.85 -30.70
N SER A 238 -25.23 -28.88 -31.38
CA SER A 238 -24.84 -28.75 -32.80
C SER A 238 -25.97 -28.33 -33.76
N SER A 239 -25.64 -27.27 -34.52
CA SER A 239 -26.12 -26.90 -35.86
C SER A 239 -27.32 -25.93 -36.01
N ARG A 240 -27.03 -24.92 -36.85
CA ARG A 240 -27.89 -24.31 -37.89
C ARG A 240 -28.78 -23.15 -37.42
N TRP A 241 -28.54 -21.94 -37.96
CA TRP A 241 -29.33 -21.35 -39.05
C TRP A 241 -28.73 -20.02 -39.51
N SER A 242 -28.71 -19.86 -40.83
CA SER A 242 -28.09 -18.81 -41.63
C SER A 242 -29.16 -17.86 -42.20
N SER A 243 -28.79 -16.57 -42.32
CA SER A 243 -29.11 -15.62 -43.41
C SER A 243 -30.56 -15.33 -43.84
N GLY A 244 -30.93 -14.04 -43.83
CA GLY A 244 -31.88 -13.44 -44.79
C GLY A 244 -32.60 -12.14 -44.34
N PRO A 245 -32.99 -11.21 -45.26
CA PRO A 245 -32.56 -9.79 -45.18
C PRO A 245 -33.65 -8.70 -45.38
N SER A 246 -33.31 -7.41 -45.16
CA SER A 246 -33.81 -6.18 -45.86
C SER A 246 -33.10 -4.92 -45.31
N ARG A 247 -32.12 -4.31 -46.01
CA ARG A 247 -32.17 -3.06 -46.82
C ARG A 247 -33.21 -2.04 -46.32
N VAL A 248 -32.87 -0.76 -46.04
CA VAL A 248 -32.71 0.38 -47.00
C VAL A 248 -32.21 1.57 -46.14
N SER A 249 -30.97 2.08 -46.28
CA SER A 249 -30.44 3.10 -47.20
C SER A 249 -30.29 4.51 -46.60
N GLN A 250 -29.09 5.11 -46.82
CA GLN A 250 -28.83 6.54 -47.10
C GLN A 250 -29.11 7.55 -45.98
N GLN A 251 -28.36 8.63 -45.74
CA GLN A 251 -27.39 9.44 -46.50
C GLN A 251 -26.68 10.36 -45.48
N ARG A 252 -25.34 10.49 -45.54
CA ARG A 252 -24.59 11.66 -46.05
C ARG A 252 -24.59 12.94 -45.19
N THR A 253 -23.36 13.35 -44.83
CA THR A 253 -22.78 14.71 -44.88
C THR A 253 -23.59 15.89 -44.36
N CYS A 254 -23.08 16.53 -43.30
CA CYS A 254 -22.51 17.87 -43.33
C CYS A 254 -21.33 17.91 -42.35
#